data_AF-A0A5V3AUN6-F1
#
_entry.id   AF-A0A5V3AUN6-F1
#
_cell.length_a   1.000
_cell.length_b   1.000
_cell.length_c   1.000
_cell.angle_alpha   90.00
_cell.angle_beta   90.00
_cell.angle_gamma   90.00
#
_symmetry.space_group_name_H-M   'P 1'
#
loop_
_entity.id
_entity.type
_entity.pdbx_description
1 polymer ?
#
loop_
_entity_poly.entity_id
_entity_poly.type
_entity_poly.pdbx_seq_one_letter_code
_entity_poly.pdbx_strand_id
1 'polypeptide(L)'
;NEINLVLDSGSSTTSGSFAVGKLASASGTASTATGASATASGKNSVALGAHSRASRDNEVNIGSWEFKAAESDKQSVPKRRSRSEEPAQGEYVQTGTRILSGVSDGEKDDEAVNRKQLNDVVSTASRAATTAKNDAVRDANKYTDDTVSKVNEKVLKEANTYTDDAAKKTLKTAHEHTERRAVVAENNAVTRSNAYTDESSSRTLDRANTYTNHRASQAENNAVARSDAYTNKRFGELKNQVNRNEKRANGGIAGAMAMTGIPSVPGHNFSFGMAASGYRDQGAIAAGVKANITQDTTVSLNTAWDSGNGVGVAAGFSVGW
;
A
#
# COMPACT_ATOMS: atom_id res chain seq x y z
N ASN A 1 -97.81 4.41 81.65
CA ASN A 1 -96.44 4.74 81.23
C ASN A 1 -96.40 5.08 79.76
N GLU A 2 -95.84 6.24 79.45
CA GLU A 2 -95.55 6.79 78.12
C GLU A 2 -94.24 6.22 77.54
N ILE A 3 -94.06 4.91 77.65
CA ILE A 3 -93.04 4.07 76.99
C ILE A 3 -91.52 4.42 77.13
N ASN A 4 -90.87 4.78 78.25
CA ASN A 4 -91.17 5.06 79.65
C ASN A 4 -92.29 6.07 79.98
N LEU A 5 -92.14 7.39 79.80
CA LEU A 5 -90.92 8.24 79.78
C LEU A 5 -89.95 8.20 78.57
N VAL A 6 -90.27 7.51 77.48
CA VAL A 6 -89.51 7.48 76.20
C VAL A 6 -87.99 7.12 76.30
N LEU A 7 -87.73 5.99 76.97
CA LEU A 7 -86.51 5.16 77.00
C LEU A 7 -85.23 5.64 77.73
N ASP A 8 -85.18 6.54 78.71
CA ASP A 8 -86.21 7.25 79.47
C ASP A 8 -85.65 8.65 79.82
N SER A 9 -86.49 9.68 79.84
CA SER A 9 -86.10 11.11 79.97
C SER A 9 -85.10 11.60 78.91
N GLY A 10 -85.45 11.38 77.64
CA GLY A 10 -84.90 12.17 76.52
C GLY A 10 -85.37 13.63 76.61
N SER A 11 -84.51 14.58 76.27
CA SER A 11 -84.73 16.01 76.46
C SER A 11 -84.75 16.77 75.13
N SER A 12 -85.95 16.99 74.58
CA SER A 12 -86.23 17.94 73.50
C SER A 12 -86.43 19.33 74.09
N THR A 13 -85.63 20.32 73.68
CA THR A 13 -85.62 21.68 74.29
C THR A 13 -85.94 22.82 73.33
N THR A 14 -86.07 22.56 72.03
CA THR A 14 -86.37 23.56 71.00
C THR A 14 -87.42 23.08 69.99
N SER A 15 -87.98 24.01 69.21
CA SER A 15 -89.05 23.71 68.25
C SER A 15 -88.66 22.62 67.25
N GLY A 16 -89.54 21.63 67.09
CA GLY A 16 -89.34 20.49 66.18
C GLY A 16 -88.29 19.46 66.62
N SER A 17 -87.71 19.57 67.82
CA SER A 17 -86.67 18.63 68.29
C SER A 17 -87.24 17.31 68.84
N PHE A 18 -86.58 16.18 68.56
CA PHE A 18 -86.99 14.84 68.99
C PHE A 18 -85.84 14.11 69.73
N ALA A 19 -86.09 13.62 70.95
CA ALA A 19 -85.13 12.88 71.75
C ALA A 19 -85.73 11.58 72.33
N VAL A 20 -85.01 10.47 72.20
CA VAL A 20 -85.39 9.15 72.75
C VAL A 20 -84.15 8.43 73.28
N GLY A 21 -84.25 7.91 74.50
CA GLY A 21 -83.13 7.25 75.19
C GLY A 21 -82.66 7.98 76.44
N LYS A 22 -82.17 7.23 77.43
CA LYS A 22 -81.65 7.77 78.70
C LYS A 22 -80.55 8.81 78.48
N LEU A 23 -80.75 10.03 78.97
CA LEU A 23 -79.87 11.19 78.77
C LEU A 23 -79.69 11.61 77.29
N ALA A 24 -80.59 11.23 76.39
CA ALA A 24 -80.62 11.80 75.05
C ALA A 24 -81.00 13.30 75.12
N SER A 25 -80.37 14.15 74.31
CA SER A 25 -80.63 15.60 74.29
C SER A 25 -80.72 16.11 72.85
N ALA A 26 -81.87 16.67 72.49
CA ALA A 26 -82.11 17.36 71.24
C ALA A 26 -82.33 18.85 71.55
N SER A 27 -81.31 19.66 71.29
CA SER A 27 -81.27 21.09 71.64
C SER A 27 -81.15 22.01 70.42
N GLY A 28 -80.68 21.50 69.27
CA GLY A 28 -80.79 22.22 68.02
C GLY A 28 -82.24 22.25 67.51
N THR A 29 -82.69 23.37 66.94
CA THR A 29 -84.01 23.46 66.29
C THR A 29 -84.13 22.39 65.20
N ALA A 30 -85.24 21.65 65.19
CA ALA A 30 -85.46 20.49 64.30
C ALA A 30 -84.38 19.38 64.37
N SER A 31 -83.71 19.20 65.51
CA SER A 31 -82.73 18.13 65.72
C SER A 31 -83.33 16.80 66.20
N THR A 32 -82.62 15.69 66.00
CA THR A 32 -83.03 14.32 66.37
C THR A 32 -81.91 13.62 67.16
N ALA A 33 -82.20 13.11 68.36
CA ALA A 33 -81.25 12.37 69.20
C ALA A 33 -81.83 11.01 69.62
N THR A 34 -81.27 9.91 69.09
CA THR A 34 -81.87 8.58 69.21
C THR A 34 -80.86 7.58 69.80
N GLY A 35 -80.92 7.37 71.12
CA GLY A 35 -80.06 6.43 71.84
C GLY A 35 -79.58 7.00 73.18
N ALA A 36 -79.14 6.12 74.10
CA ALA A 36 -78.66 6.54 75.41
C ALA A 36 -77.47 7.52 75.28
N SER A 37 -77.53 8.66 75.97
CA SER A 37 -76.58 9.78 75.90
C SER A 37 -76.35 10.38 74.49
N ALA A 38 -77.25 10.16 73.52
CA ALA A 38 -77.15 10.78 72.21
C ALA A 38 -77.41 12.30 72.30
N THR A 39 -76.56 13.14 71.70
CA THR A 39 -76.69 14.61 71.78
C THR A 39 -76.73 15.25 70.39
N ALA A 40 -77.84 15.90 70.05
CA ALA A 40 -78.03 16.65 68.81
C ALA A 40 -78.23 18.15 69.15
N SER A 41 -77.18 18.97 68.98
CA SER A 41 -77.19 20.39 69.35
C SER A 41 -77.12 21.35 68.16
N GLY A 42 -76.80 20.87 66.95
CA GLY A 42 -76.89 21.66 65.72
C GLY A 42 -78.32 21.71 65.18
N LYS A 43 -78.71 22.79 64.50
CA LYS A 43 -80.00 22.88 63.81
C LYS A 43 -80.09 21.82 62.71
N ASN A 44 -81.25 21.18 62.54
CA ASN A 44 -81.46 20.07 61.60
C ASN A 44 -80.52 18.86 61.80
N SER A 45 -79.84 18.72 62.94
CA SER A 45 -78.83 17.66 63.15
C SER A 45 -79.42 16.35 63.67
N VAL A 46 -78.77 15.22 63.38
CA VAL A 46 -79.21 13.87 63.75
C VAL A 46 -78.08 13.10 64.44
N ALA A 47 -78.26 12.74 65.70
CA ALA A 47 -77.37 11.89 66.49
C ALA A 47 -77.99 10.50 66.66
N LEU A 48 -77.55 9.52 65.86
CA LEU A 48 -78.15 8.18 65.81
C LEU A 48 -77.28 7.11 66.49
N GLY A 49 -77.85 6.54 67.55
CA GLY A 49 -77.34 5.47 68.41
C GLY A 49 -76.67 5.96 69.69
N ALA A 50 -76.45 5.05 70.63
CA ALA A 50 -75.90 5.38 71.95
C ALA A 50 -74.55 6.12 71.85
N HIS A 51 -74.40 7.14 72.69
CA HIS A 51 -73.30 8.10 72.74
C HIS A 51 -73.00 8.82 71.41
N SER A 52 -73.91 8.84 70.43
CA SER A 52 -73.70 9.64 69.22
C SER A 52 -73.80 11.13 69.51
N ARG A 53 -72.98 11.96 68.87
CA ARG A 53 -73.06 13.42 69.01
C ARG A 53 -73.05 14.11 67.65
N ALA A 54 -74.05 14.93 67.38
CA ALA A 54 -74.09 15.87 66.26
C ALA A 54 -74.19 17.29 66.85
N SER A 55 -73.21 18.15 66.56
CA SER A 55 -73.10 19.50 67.13
C SER A 55 -73.04 20.60 66.09
N ARG A 56 -73.01 20.27 64.80
CA ARG A 56 -73.02 21.22 63.67
C ARG A 56 -74.37 21.18 62.94
N ASP A 57 -74.72 22.27 62.28
CA ASP A 57 -75.99 22.38 61.55
C ASP A 57 -76.03 21.42 60.35
N ASN A 58 -77.14 20.67 60.22
CA ASN A 58 -77.39 19.62 59.22
C ASN A 58 -76.46 18.39 59.32
N GLU A 59 -75.76 18.20 60.43
CA GLU A 59 -74.86 17.06 60.66
C GLU A 59 -75.62 15.76 61.00
N VAL A 60 -75.27 14.64 60.37
CA VAL A 60 -75.86 13.30 60.64
C VAL A 60 -74.76 12.35 61.13
N ASN A 61 -74.66 12.17 62.44
CA ASN A 61 -73.62 11.35 63.05
C ASN A 61 -74.16 10.00 63.56
N ILE A 62 -73.54 8.93 63.06
CA ILE A 62 -73.84 7.54 63.41
C ILE A 62 -72.60 6.92 64.10
N GLY A 63 -72.57 6.92 65.44
CA GLY A 63 -71.49 6.26 66.16
C GLY A 63 -71.63 6.31 67.69
N SER A 64 -70.60 5.87 68.39
CA SER A 64 -70.24 6.37 69.73
C SER A 64 -69.23 7.49 69.54
N TRP A 65 -69.41 8.61 70.24
CA TRP A 65 -68.53 9.78 70.23
C TRP A 65 -68.16 10.14 71.67
N GLU A 66 -66.87 10.18 71.95
CA GLU A 66 -66.35 10.48 73.30
C GLU A 66 -65.62 11.83 73.28
N PHE A 67 -65.78 12.59 74.37
CA PHE A 67 -65.00 13.79 74.59
C PHE A 67 -63.56 13.41 74.90
N LYS A 68 -62.63 13.81 74.02
CA LYS A 68 -61.20 13.81 74.33
C LYS A 68 -60.82 15.21 74.76
N ALA A 69 -60.42 15.35 76.03
CA ALA A 69 -59.74 16.55 76.48
C ALA A 69 -58.53 16.81 75.57
N ALA A 70 -58.27 18.08 75.24
CA ALA A 70 -57.10 18.46 74.49
C ALA A 70 -55.86 17.95 75.24
N GLU A 71 -54.98 17.22 74.54
CA GLU A 71 -53.72 16.81 75.14
C GLU A 71 -52.94 18.07 75.51
N SER A 72 -52.52 18.16 76.77
CA SER A 72 -51.82 19.32 77.31
C SER A 72 -50.37 19.34 76.80
N ASP A 73 -50.17 19.66 75.53
CA ASP A 73 -48.90 19.48 74.86
C ASP A 73 -47.87 20.55 75.27
N LYS A 74 -47.16 20.22 76.36
CA LYS A 74 -45.80 20.68 76.70
C LYS A 74 -45.55 22.20 76.82
N GLN A 75 -46.56 23.02 77.13
CA GLN A 75 -46.35 24.43 77.53
C GLN A 75 -46.46 24.62 79.05
N SER A 76 -45.32 24.82 79.72
CA SER A 76 -45.23 24.98 81.18
C SER A 76 -45.59 26.41 81.64
N VAL A 77 -46.82 26.62 82.14
CA VAL A 77 -47.25 27.86 82.83
C VAL A 77 -48.18 27.55 84.03
N PRO A 78 -48.26 28.42 85.07
CA PRO A 78 -48.39 27.92 86.44
C PRO A 78 -49.82 27.87 87.00
N LYS A 79 -50.07 26.92 87.91
CA LYS A 79 -51.27 26.90 88.76
C LYS A 79 -51.34 28.15 89.65
N ARG A 80 -52.28 29.07 89.38
CA ARG A 80 -53.16 29.70 90.40
C ARG A 80 -54.17 30.71 89.83
N ARG A 81 -55.43 30.26 89.72
CA ARG A 81 -56.60 30.90 90.36
C ARG A 81 -57.75 29.91 90.42
N SER A 82 -58.78 30.20 91.21
CA SER A 82 -59.95 29.34 91.39
C SER A 82 -61.21 30.21 91.45
N ARG A 83 -62.17 29.94 90.56
CA ARG A 83 -63.64 29.95 90.74
C ARG A 83 -64.31 29.86 89.35
N SER A 84 -65.51 29.27 89.30
CA SER A 84 -66.24 28.83 88.09
C SER A 84 -65.50 27.76 87.28
N GLU A 85 -66.27 26.81 86.76
CA GLU A 85 -65.78 25.69 85.96
C GLU A 85 -65.54 26.18 84.53
N GLU A 86 -64.28 26.52 84.22
CA GLU A 86 -63.86 26.71 82.84
C GLU A 86 -63.96 25.35 82.12
N PRO A 87 -64.79 25.21 81.07
CA PRO A 87 -65.01 23.93 80.43
C PRO A 87 -63.70 23.45 79.81
N ALA A 88 -63.33 22.20 80.09
CA ALA A 88 -62.11 21.62 79.55
C ALA A 88 -62.07 21.76 78.02
N GLN A 89 -61.02 22.37 77.48
CA GLN A 89 -60.82 22.41 76.03
C GLN A 89 -60.55 20.99 75.52
N GLY A 90 -61.11 20.66 74.37
CA GLY A 90 -61.08 19.32 73.79
C GLY A 90 -62.09 19.16 72.66
N GLU A 91 -62.07 18.01 72.00
CA GLU A 91 -62.94 17.70 70.86
C GLU A 91 -63.64 16.35 71.07
N TYR A 92 -64.85 16.21 70.51
CA TYR A 92 -65.54 14.92 70.47
C TYR A 92 -65.04 14.12 69.27
N VAL A 93 -64.55 12.90 69.52
CA VAL A 93 -64.02 12.01 68.48
C VAL A 93 -64.85 10.74 68.43
N GLN A 94 -65.15 10.25 67.23
CA GLN A 94 -65.85 8.98 67.02
C GLN A 94 -64.98 7.81 67.51
N THR A 95 -65.47 7.06 68.50
CA THR A 95 -64.78 5.90 69.09
C THR A 95 -65.40 4.56 68.70
N GLY A 96 -66.68 4.56 68.30
CA GLY A 96 -67.38 3.37 67.81
C GLY A 96 -68.10 3.66 66.51
N THR A 97 -67.68 3.02 65.42
CA THR A 97 -68.39 3.04 64.13
C THR A 97 -69.55 2.03 64.14
N ARG A 98 -70.45 2.11 63.15
CA ARG A 98 -71.53 1.13 62.94
C ARG A 98 -71.47 0.57 61.53
N ILE A 99 -71.81 -0.70 61.36
CA ILE A 99 -71.91 -1.34 60.04
C ILE A 99 -73.27 -0.99 59.44
N LEU A 100 -73.27 -0.36 58.27
CA LEU A 100 -74.47 -0.17 57.45
C LEU A 100 -74.59 -1.34 56.47
N SER A 101 -75.50 -2.26 56.76
CA SER A 101 -75.79 -3.45 55.94
C SER A 101 -77.10 -3.29 55.16
N GLY A 102 -77.18 -3.87 53.96
CA GLY A 102 -78.37 -3.79 53.10
C GLY A 102 -78.42 -2.56 52.19
N VAL A 103 -77.30 -1.85 52.03
CA VAL A 103 -77.15 -0.76 51.06
C VAL A 103 -77.02 -1.37 49.66
N SER A 104 -78.01 -1.12 48.80
CA SER A 104 -78.01 -1.47 47.37
C SER A 104 -76.85 -0.81 46.62
N ASP A 105 -76.65 -1.15 45.34
CA ASP A 105 -75.78 -0.33 44.47
C ASP A 105 -76.46 1.04 44.29
N GLY A 106 -75.72 2.15 44.50
CA GLY A 106 -76.22 3.50 44.23
C GLY A 106 -76.22 3.82 42.74
N GLU A 107 -77.29 4.43 42.24
CA GLU A 107 -77.51 4.76 40.83
C GLU A 107 -77.34 6.25 40.52
N LYS A 108 -77.36 7.13 41.54
CA LYS A 108 -77.21 8.60 41.40
C LYS A 108 -76.00 9.15 42.16
N ASP A 109 -75.57 10.35 41.76
CA ASP A 109 -74.44 11.08 42.36
C ASP A 109 -74.64 11.44 43.85
N ASP A 110 -75.89 11.44 44.34
CA ASP A 110 -76.26 11.72 45.74
C ASP A 110 -76.53 10.46 46.58
N GLU A 111 -76.34 9.27 46.02
CA GLU A 111 -76.59 7.98 46.68
C GLU A 111 -75.31 7.33 47.24
N ALA A 112 -75.46 6.56 48.32
CA ALA A 112 -74.33 5.95 49.01
C ALA A 112 -73.81 4.69 48.27
N VAL A 113 -72.58 4.74 47.77
CA VAL A 113 -71.94 3.58 47.12
C VAL A 113 -71.64 2.45 48.12
N ASN A 114 -71.83 1.20 47.69
CA ASN A 114 -71.52 0.03 48.50
C ASN A 114 -70.13 -0.57 48.16
N ARG A 115 -69.70 -1.59 48.93
CA ARG A 115 -68.39 -2.23 48.76
C ARG A 115 -68.22 -2.95 47.41
N LYS A 116 -69.29 -3.45 46.78
CA LYS A 116 -69.22 -4.06 45.45
C LYS A 116 -68.80 -3.02 44.42
N GLN A 117 -69.49 -1.88 44.38
CA GLN A 117 -69.17 -0.78 43.45
C GLN A 117 -67.72 -0.28 43.63
N LEU A 118 -67.26 -0.14 44.89
CA LEU A 118 -65.85 0.20 45.16
C LEU A 118 -64.87 -0.87 44.64
N ASN A 119 -65.15 -2.16 44.85
CA ASN A 119 -64.32 -3.24 44.32
C ASN A 119 -64.32 -3.27 42.78
N ASP A 120 -65.45 -2.98 42.12
CA ASP A 120 -65.59 -2.91 40.67
C ASP A 120 -64.75 -1.77 40.07
N VAL A 121 -64.70 -0.61 40.76
CA VAL A 121 -63.80 0.51 40.42
C VAL A 121 -62.33 0.13 40.61
N VAL A 122 -61.97 -0.48 41.75
CA VAL A 122 -60.58 -0.94 42.03
C VAL A 122 -60.12 -1.98 41.00
N SER A 123 -60.99 -2.91 40.62
CA SER A 123 -60.75 -3.89 39.54
C SER A 123 -60.51 -3.20 38.20
N THR A 124 -61.30 -2.17 37.88
CA THR A 124 -61.18 -1.41 36.64
C THR A 124 -59.88 -0.59 36.59
N ALA A 125 -59.52 0.10 37.68
CA ALA A 125 -58.25 0.80 37.80
C ALA A 125 -57.04 -0.15 37.70
N SER A 126 -57.12 -1.32 38.35
CA SER A 126 -56.05 -2.35 38.30
C SER A 126 -55.86 -2.91 36.90
N ARG A 127 -56.95 -3.13 36.15
CA ARG A 127 -56.90 -3.53 34.73
C ARG A 127 -56.26 -2.44 33.87
N ALA A 128 -56.71 -1.19 34.01
CA ALA A 128 -56.15 -0.06 33.26
C ALA A 128 -54.64 0.13 33.50
N ALA A 129 -54.19 0.07 34.76
CA ALA A 129 -52.78 0.13 35.11
C ALA A 129 -51.96 -1.05 34.54
N THR A 130 -52.55 -2.25 34.49
CA THR A 130 -51.92 -3.44 33.88
C THR A 130 -51.78 -3.28 32.36
N THR A 131 -52.82 -2.79 31.67
CA THR A 131 -52.77 -2.48 30.23
C THR A 131 -51.71 -1.44 29.93
N ALA A 132 -51.73 -0.28 30.62
CA ALA A 132 -50.76 0.79 30.42
C ALA A 132 -49.31 0.34 30.65
N LYS A 133 -49.06 -0.50 31.66
CA LYS A 133 -47.75 -1.13 31.88
C LYS A 133 -47.34 -2.04 30.71
N ASN A 134 -48.24 -2.90 30.25
CA ASN A 134 -47.95 -3.85 29.18
C ASN A 134 -47.70 -3.14 27.84
N ASP A 135 -48.44 -2.06 27.57
CA ASP A 135 -48.27 -1.25 26.37
C ASP A 135 -46.94 -0.49 26.40
N ALA A 136 -46.59 0.16 27.52
CA ALA A 136 -45.30 0.82 27.69
C ALA A 136 -44.10 -0.15 27.55
N VAL A 137 -44.22 -1.39 28.05
CA VAL A 137 -43.21 -2.43 27.84
C VAL A 137 -43.14 -2.88 26.37
N ARG A 138 -44.27 -3.01 25.67
CA ARG A 138 -44.30 -3.36 24.25
C ARG A 138 -43.61 -2.29 23.39
N ASP A 139 -43.90 -1.02 23.66
CA ASP A 139 -43.34 0.10 22.91
C ASP A 139 -41.84 0.29 23.20
N ALA A 140 -41.41 0.10 24.46
CA ALA A 140 -39.99 0.11 24.84
C ALA A 140 -39.20 -1.04 24.18
N ASN A 141 -39.77 -2.26 24.15
CA ASN A 141 -39.17 -3.40 23.45
C ASN A 141 -39.10 -3.11 21.94
N LYS A 142 -40.20 -2.70 21.31
CA LYS A 142 -40.24 -2.36 19.88
C LYS A 142 -39.20 -1.28 19.51
N TYR A 143 -39.08 -0.22 20.31
CA TYR A 143 -38.07 0.82 20.10
C TYR A 143 -36.65 0.25 20.20
N THR A 144 -36.40 -0.66 21.15
CA THR A 144 -35.12 -1.33 21.33
C THR A 144 -34.81 -2.22 20.12
N ASP A 145 -35.74 -3.07 19.69
CA ASP A 145 -35.59 -3.97 18.55
C ASP A 145 -35.37 -3.19 17.23
N ASP A 146 -36.19 -2.17 16.96
CA ASP A 146 -36.05 -1.26 15.81
C ASP A 146 -34.68 -0.56 15.79
N THR A 147 -34.12 -0.23 16.96
CA THR A 147 -32.84 0.48 17.10
C THR A 147 -31.67 -0.47 16.95
N VAL A 148 -31.70 -1.63 17.62
CA VAL A 148 -30.68 -2.69 17.50
C VAL A 148 -30.58 -3.19 16.07
N SER A 149 -31.71 -3.38 15.38
CA SER A 149 -31.74 -3.76 13.97
C SER A 149 -30.99 -2.74 13.09
N LYS A 150 -31.35 -1.45 13.18
CA LYS A 150 -30.71 -0.37 12.39
C LYS A 150 -29.22 -0.20 12.70
N VAL A 151 -28.82 -0.38 13.96
CA VAL A 151 -27.40 -0.35 14.37
C VAL A 151 -26.64 -1.53 13.78
N ASN A 152 -27.20 -2.74 13.83
CA ASN A 152 -26.59 -3.94 13.25
C ASN A 152 -26.46 -3.83 11.72
N GLU A 153 -27.50 -3.37 11.02
CA GLU A 153 -27.45 -3.11 9.57
C GLU A 153 -26.36 -2.09 9.21
N LYS A 154 -26.27 -0.99 9.97
CA LYS A 154 -25.26 0.05 9.77
C LYS A 154 -23.84 -0.52 9.98
N VAL A 155 -23.60 -1.17 11.11
CA VAL A 155 -22.29 -1.72 11.48
C VAL A 155 -21.85 -2.79 10.46
N LEU A 156 -22.75 -3.67 10.04
CA LEU A 156 -22.47 -4.67 9.01
C LEU A 156 -22.12 -4.02 7.67
N LYS A 157 -22.85 -2.97 7.25
CA LYS A 157 -22.55 -2.23 6.03
C LYS A 157 -21.19 -1.52 6.09
N GLU A 158 -20.87 -0.89 7.21
CA GLU A 158 -19.58 -0.19 7.42
C GLU A 158 -18.41 -1.20 7.45
N ALA A 159 -18.57 -2.33 8.14
CA ALA A 159 -17.57 -3.40 8.18
C ALA A 159 -17.33 -4.06 6.81
N ASN A 160 -18.40 -4.33 6.05
CA ASN A 160 -18.28 -4.86 4.68
C ASN A 160 -17.59 -3.86 3.75
N THR A 161 -17.98 -2.58 3.80
CA THR A 161 -17.36 -1.52 2.98
C THR A 161 -15.85 -1.39 3.27
N TYR A 162 -15.48 -1.38 4.55
CA TYR A 162 -14.07 -1.36 4.97
C TYR A 162 -13.29 -2.58 4.47
N THR A 163 -13.88 -3.77 4.59
CA THR A 163 -13.25 -5.04 4.17
C THR A 163 -13.06 -5.09 2.65
N ASP A 164 -14.09 -4.71 1.89
CA ASP A 164 -14.05 -4.63 0.44
C ASP A 164 -12.98 -3.63 -0.05
N ASP A 165 -12.90 -2.44 0.54
CA ASP A 165 -11.94 -1.42 0.13
C ASP A 165 -10.50 -1.76 0.56
N ALA A 166 -10.31 -2.41 1.71
CA ALA A 166 -9.04 -2.99 2.10
C ALA A 166 -8.59 -4.11 1.14
N ALA A 167 -9.51 -4.98 0.71
CA ALA A 167 -9.25 -6.02 -0.28
C ALA A 167 -8.90 -5.43 -1.66
N LYS A 168 -9.69 -4.49 -2.18
CA LYS A 168 -9.43 -3.78 -3.45
C LYS A 168 -8.06 -3.10 -3.42
N LYS A 169 -7.73 -2.39 -2.34
CA LYS A 169 -6.43 -1.70 -2.17
C LYS A 169 -5.27 -2.69 -2.16
N THR A 170 -5.39 -3.78 -1.40
CA THR A 170 -4.37 -4.84 -1.31
C THR A 170 -4.14 -5.49 -2.67
N LEU A 171 -5.22 -5.84 -3.37
CA LEU A 171 -5.17 -6.45 -4.70
C LEU A 171 -4.53 -5.50 -5.72
N LYS A 172 -4.91 -4.22 -5.75
CA LYS A 172 -4.31 -3.19 -6.61
C LYS A 172 -2.80 -3.06 -6.37
N THR A 173 -2.37 -2.97 -5.13
CA THR A 173 -0.93 -2.89 -4.78
C THR A 173 -0.17 -4.18 -5.16
N ALA A 174 -0.80 -5.36 -5.05
CA ALA A 174 -0.21 -6.63 -5.46
C ALA A 174 -0.04 -6.72 -6.99
N HIS A 175 -1.02 -6.28 -7.77
CA HIS A 175 -0.92 -6.19 -9.23
C HIS A 175 0.19 -5.22 -9.65
N GLU A 176 0.16 -3.96 -9.18
CA GLU A 176 1.17 -2.95 -9.51
C GLU A 176 2.60 -3.41 -9.18
N HIS A 177 2.78 -4.11 -8.07
CA HIS A 177 4.08 -4.66 -7.68
C HIS A 177 4.51 -5.82 -8.60
N THR A 178 3.58 -6.67 -9.01
CA THR A 178 3.84 -7.81 -9.91
C THR A 178 4.16 -7.33 -11.33
N GLU A 179 3.38 -6.41 -11.87
CA GLU A 179 3.60 -5.77 -13.17
C GLU A 179 4.95 -5.04 -13.20
N ARG A 180 5.25 -4.23 -12.19
CA ARG A 180 6.54 -3.53 -12.05
C ARG A 180 7.71 -4.51 -11.99
N ARG A 181 7.57 -5.65 -11.31
CA ARG A 181 8.60 -6.70 -11.28
C ARG A 181 8.75 -7.42 -12.62
N ALA A 182 7.67 -7.66 -13.36
CA ALA A 182 7.73 -8.22 -14.70
C ALA A 182 8.47 -7.29 -15.67
N VAL A 183 8.08 -6.01 -15.73
CA VAL A 183 8.72 -4.98 -16.58
C VAL A 183 10.20 -4.79 -16.21
N VAL A 184 10.56 -4.82 -14.92
CA VAL A 184 11.97 -4.74 -14.49
C VAL A 184 12.74 -6.01 -14.87
N ALA A 185 12.14 -7.20 -14.79
CA ALA A 185 12.79 -8.45 -15.20
C ALA A 185 13.01 -8.49 -16.73
N GLU A 186 12.01 -8.09 -17.51
CA GLU A 186 12.07 -8.01 -18.97
C GLU A 186 13.13 -7.01 -19.45
N ASN A 187 13.10 -5.77 -18.93
CA ASN A 187 14.13 -4.77 -19.25
C ASN A 187 15.54 -5.27 -18.91
N ASN A 188 15.74 -5.89 -17.73
CA ASN A 188 17.04 -6.46 -17.37
C ASN A 188 17.47 -7.60 -18.31
N ALA A 189 16.54 -8.42 -18.80
CA ALA A 189 16.83 -9.47 -19.77
C ALA A 189 17.23 -8.88 -21.13
N VAL A 190 16.48 -7.90 -21.64
CA VAL A 190 16.78 -7.19 -22.89
C VAL A 190 18.13 -6.47 -22.83
N THR A 191 18.40 -5.70 -21.76
CA THR A 191 19.69 -5.01 -21.58
C THR A 191 20.87 -5.99 -21.57
N ARG A 192 20.74 -7.14 -20.90
CA ARG A 192 21.79 -8.19 -20.89
C ARG A 192 21.94 -8.87 -22.25
N SER A 193 20.84 -9.14 -22.94
CA SER A 193 20.83 -9.75 -24.28
C SER A 193 21.52 -8.85 -25.31
N ASN A 194 21.21 -7.55 -25.28
CA ASN A 194 21.86 -6.56 -26.15
C ASN A 194 23.35 -6.47 -25.85
N ALA A 195 23.75 -6.25 -24.59
CA ALA A 195 25.16 -6.15 -24.20
C ALA A 195 25.99 -7.40 -24.58
N TYR A 196 25.42 -8.61 -24.43
CA TYR A 196 26.06 -9.85 -24.88
C TYR A 196 26.17 -9.92 -26.41
N THR A 197 25.14 -9.48 -27.14
CA THR A 197 25.11 -9.47 -28.61
C THR A 197 26.12 -8.46 -29.17
N ASP A 198 26.19 -7.27 -28.59
CA ASP A 198 27.13 -6.20 -28.95
C ASP A 198 28.58 -6.64 -28.68
N GLU A 199 28.86 -7.21 -27.50
CA GLU A 199 30.18 -7.73 -27.15
C GLU A 199 30.58 -8.90 -28.07
N SER A 200 29.68 -9.85 -28.33
CA SER A 200 29.93 -10.98 -29.22
C SER A 200 30.20 -10.52 -30.66
N SER A 201 29.45 -9.53 -31.14
CA SER A 201 29.63 -8.94 -32.47
C SER A 201 30.96 -8.19 -32.57
N SER A 202 31.31 -7.39 -31.57
CA SER A 202 32.58 -6.68 -31.47
C SER A 202 33.78 -7.64 -31.48
N ARG A 203 33.75 -8.68 -30.61
CA ARG A 203 34.77 -9.74 -30.56
C ARG A 203 34.87 -10.53 -31.88
N THR A 204 33.76 -10.69 -32.60
CA THR A 204 33.75 -11.38 -33.91
C THR A 204 34.37 -10.51 -35.00
N LEU A 205 34.05 -9.23 -35.03
CA LEU A 205 34.64 -8.25 -35.95
C LEU A 205 36.14 -8.08 -35.71
N ASP A 206 36.58 -7.96 -34.46
CA ASP A 206 38.00 -7.88 -34.08
C ASP A 206 38.81 -9.11 -34.54
N ARG A 207 38.28 -10.31 -34.31
CA ARG A 207 38.88 -11.58 -34.81
C ARG A 207 38.92 -11.63 -36.34
N ALA A 208 37.86 -11.20 -37.01
CA ALA A 208 37.81 -11.16 -38.48
C ALA A 208 38.84 -10.16 -39.04
N ASN A 209 38.98 -8.99 -38.43
CA ASN A 209 39.99 -7.99 -38.78
C ASN A 209 41.41 -8.52 -38.53
N THR A 210 41.67 -9.14 -37.38
CA THR A 210 42.99 -9.71 -37.05
C THR A 210 43.38 -10.82 -38.02
N TYR A 211 42.46 -11.73 -38.35
CA TYR A 211 42.70 -12.77 -39.35
C TYR A 211 42.93 -12.19 -40.76
N THR A 212 42.14 -11.19 -41.16
CA THR A 212 42.25 -10.54 -42.47
C THR A 212 43.57 -9.77 -42.59
N ASN A 213 43.96 -9.01 -41.57
CA ASN A 213 45.23 -8.29 -41.50
C ASN A 213 46.41 -9.27 -41.55
N HIS A 214 46.39 -10.34 -40.76
CA HIS A 214 47.41 -11.39 -40.82
C HIS A 214 47.51 -12.01 -42.22
N ARG A 215 46.38 -12.32 -42.87
CA ARG A 215 46.36 -12.85 -44.25
C ARG A 215 46.88 -11.84 -45.28
N ALA A 216 46.55 -10.56 -45.15
CA ALA A 216 47.03 -9.49 -46.01
C ALA A 216 48.56 -9.34 -45.87
N SER A 217 49.08 -9.16 -44.66
CA SER A 217 50.53 -9.08 -44.40
C SER A 217 51.26 -10.36 -44.82
N GLN A 218 50.66 -11.54 -44.66
CA GLN A 218 51.25 -12.80 -45.15
C GLN A 218 51.29 -12.84 -46.69
N ALA A 219 50.26 -12.35 -47.39
CA ALA A 219 50.24 -12.28 -48.85
C ALA A 219 51.26 -11.25 -49.38
N GLU A 220 51.35 -10.08 -48.75
CA GLU A 220 52.30 -9.01 -49.05
C GLU A 220 53.75 -9.49 -48.85
N ASN A 221 54.10 -10.03 -47.68
CA ASN A 221 55.43 -10.58 -47.41
C ASN A 221 55.82 -11.69 -48.40
N ASN A 222 54.87 -12.55 -48.79
CA ASN A 222 55.10 -13.57 -49.83
C ASN A 222 55.30 -12.96 -51.22
N ALA A 223 54.62 -11.87 -51.56
CA ALA A 223 54.80 -11.16 -52.83
C ALA A 223 56.16 -10.44 -52.89
N VAL A 224 56.54 -9.74 -51.81
CA VAL A 224 57.85 -9.09 -51.65
C VAL A 224 58.96 -10.13 -51.75
N ALA A 225 58.93 -11.21 -50.97
CA ALA A 225 59.96 -12.25 -51.01
C ALA A 225 60.10 -12.92 -52.40
N ARG A 226 59.00 -13.07 -53.16
CA ARG A 226 59.04 -13.54 -54.56
C ARG A 226 59.65 -12.50 -55.50
N SER A 227 59.32 -11.23 -55.32
CA SER A 227 59.88 -10.11 -56.08
C SER A 227 61.38 -9.98 -55.85
N ASP A 228 61.83 -10.06 -54.60
CA ASP A 228 63.25 -10.03 -54.22
C ASP A 228 64.00 -11.23 -54.78
N ALA A 229 63.45 -12.45 -54.68
CA ALA A 229 64.07 -13.64 -55.26
C ALA A 229 64.21 -13.53 -56.79
N TYR A 230 63.19 -13.02 -57.48
CA TYR A 230 63.24 -12.77 -58.92
C TYR A 230 64.26 -11.68 -59.29
N THR A 231 64.24 -10.56 -58.58
CA THR A 231 65.10 -9.40 -58.83
C THR A 231 66.57 -9.72 -58.54
N ASN A 232 66.86 -10.37 -57.41
CA ASN A 232 68.22 -10.84 -57.09
C ASN A 232 68.73 -11.86 -58.10
N LYS A 233 67.87 -12.76 -58.61
CA LYS A 233 68.25 -13.67 -59.70
C LYS A 233 68.61 -12.90 -60.98
N ARG A 234 67.76 -11.96 -61.41
CA ARG A 234 68.04 -11.14 -62.61
C ARG A 234 69.28 -10.25 -62.45
N PHE A 235 69.50 -9.67 -61.26
CA PHE A 235 70.69 -8.89 -60.95
C PHE A 235 71.96 -9.76 -60.93
N GLY A 236 71.88 -11.00 -60.43
CA GLY A 236 72.96 -11.99 -60.50
C GLY A 236 73.27 -12.44 -61.93
N GLU A 237 72.25 -12.71 -62.75
CA GLU A 237 72.39 -13.00 -64.18
C GLU A 237 73.08 -11.84 -64.92
N LEU A 238 72.64 -10.60 -64.67
CA LEU A 238 73.23 -9.38 -65.23
C LEU A 238 74.68 -9.17 -64.78
N LYS A 239 74.97 -9.28 -63.47
CA LYS A 239 76.34 -9.17 -62.92
C LYS A 239 77.27 -10.21 -63.54
N ASN A 240 76.81 -11.44 -63.72
CA ASN A 240 77.58 -12.49 -64.40
C ASN A 240 77.78 -12.19 -65.89
N GLN A 241 76.84 -11.52 -66.57
CA GLN A 241 77.03 -11.05 -67.95
C GLN A 241 78.04 -9.90 -68.03
N VAL A 242 77.93 -8.90 -67.15
CA VAL A 242 78.87 -7.76 -67.07
C VAL A 242 80.30 -8.26 -66.79
N ASN A 243 80.49 -9.09 -65.77
CA ASN A 243 81.82 -9.65 -65.44
C ASN A 243 82.43 -10.47 -66.60
N ARG A 244 81.61 -11.21 -67.36
CA ARG A 244 82.09 -11.95 -68.55
C ARG A 244 82.44 -11.02 -69.71
N ASN A 245 81.70 -9.93 -69.89
CA ASN A 245 82.01 -8.91 -70.89
C ASN A 245 83.29 -8.15 -70.53
N GLU A 246 83.48 -7.80 -69.26
CA GLU A 246 84.73 -7.17 -68.78
C GLU A 246 85.93 -8.09 -69.00
N LYS A 247 85.85 -9.37 -68.63
CA LYS A 247 86.96 -10.32 -68.88
C LYS A 247 87.26 -10.51 -70.36
N ARG A 248 86.23 -10.57 -71.23
CA ARG A 248 86.44 -10.64 -72.69
C ARG A 248 87.02 -9.35 -73.27
N ALA A 249 86.64 -8.19 -72.74
CA ALA A 249 87.22 -6.91 -73.15
C ALA A 249 88.69 -6.78 -72.70
N ASN A 250 88.98 -7.06 -71.43
CA ASN A 250 90.34 -7.05 -70.90
C ASN A 250 91.23 -8.10 -71.61
N GLY A 251 90.70 -9.30 -71.87
CA GLY A 251 91.35 -10.36 -72.63
C GLY A 251 91.64 -9.97 -74.08
N GLY A 252 90.66 -9.39 -74.79
CA GLY A 252 90.84 -8.90 -76.16
C GLY A 252 91.86 -7.75 -76.25
N ILE A 253 91.90 -6.86 -75.26
CA ILE A 253 92.93 -5.80 -75.16
C ILE A 253 94.31 -6.42 -74.94
N ALA A 254 94.44 -7.42 -74.05
CA ALA A 254 95.67 -8.17 -73.90
C ALA A 254 96.06 -8.85 -75.22
N GLY A 255 95.14 -9.51 -75.92
CA GLY A 255 95.36 -10.14 -77.22
C GLY A 255 95.91 -9.17 -78.27
N ALA A 256 95.32 -7.97 -78.38
CA ALA A 256 95.81 -6.91 -79.24
C ALA A 256 97.24 -6.44 -78.86
N MET A 257 97.50 -6.22 -77.57
CA MET A 257 98.86 -5.85 -77.11
C MET A 257 99.88 -6.96 -77.38
N ALA A 258 99.51 -8.23 -77.19
CA ALA A 258 100.36 -9.37 -77.51
C ALA A 258 100.68 -9.39 -79.01
N MET A 259 99.71 -9.18 -79.90
CA MET A 259 99.95 -9.06 -81.34
C MET A 259 100.93 -7.93 -81.69
N THR A 260 100.80 -6.75 -81.07
CA THR A 260 101.75 -5.64 -81.29
C THR A 260 103.15 -5.92 -80.74
N GLY A 261 103.27 -6.80 -79.73
CA GLY A 261 104.54 -7.21 -79.15
C GLY A 261 105.29 -8.29 -79.94
N ILE A 262 104.74 -8.84 -81.03
CA ILE A 262 105.37 -9.91 -81.79
C ILE A 262 106.66 -9.41 -82.47
N PRO A 263 107.85 -9.90 -82.05
CA PRO A 263 109.11 -9.52 -82.67
C PRO A 263 109.21 -10.09 -84.08
N SER A 264 109.98 -9.43 -84.93
CA SER A 264 110.35 -9.92 -86.26
C SER A 264 111.85 -9.77 -86.45
N VAL A 265 112.50 -10.83 -86.93
CA VAL A 265 113.95 -10.86 -87.14
C VAL A 265 114.29 -10.03 -88.39
N PRO A 266 115.08 -8.94 -88.28
CA PRO A 266 115.46 -8.14 -89.44
C PRO A 266 116.27 -8.93 -90.47
N GLY A 267 116.25 -8.49 -91.73
CA GLY A 267 117.07 -9.06 -92.81
C GLY A 267 116.65 -10.45 -93.32
N HIS A 268 115.52 -11.00 -92.86
CA HIS A 268 115.02 -12.32 -93.29
C HIS A 268 113.70 -12.18 -94.07
N ASN A 269 113.51 -12.97 -95.14
CA ASN A 269 112.29 -12.92 -95.96
C ASN A 269 111.05 -13.48 -95.26
N PHE A 270 111.23 -14.35 -94.27
CA PHE A 270 110.15 -14.92 -93.46
C PHE A 270 110.57 -14.94 -91.99
N SER A 271 109.66 -14.60 -91.10
CA SER A 271 109.87 -14.67 -89.65
C SER A 271 108.60 -15.17 -88.95
N PHE A 272 108.81 -16.01 -87.94
CA PHE A 272 107.78 -16.40 -86.98
C PHE A 272 108.15 -15.78 -85.62
N GLY A 273 107.17 -15.26 -84.91
CA GLY A 273 107.35 -14.67 -83.58
C GLY A 273 106.18 -15.02 -82.66
N MET A 274 106.47 -15.03 -81.36
CA MET A 274 105.48 -15.16 -80.30
C MET A 274 105.67 -14.05 -79.27
N ALA A 275 104.58 -13.64 -78.64
CA ALA A 275 104.58 -12.66 -77.57
C ALA A 275 103.47 -12.96 -76.55
N ALA A 276 103.66 -12.50 -75.32
CA ALA A 276 102.67 -12.59 -74.26
C ALA A 276 102.44 -11.22 -73.64
N SER A 277 101.25 -10.97 -73.11
CA SER A 277 100.86 -9.70 -72.50
C SER A 277 99.94 -9.91 -71.29
N GLY A 278 99.80 -8.84 -70.49
CA GLY A 278 98.81 -8.75 -69.43
C GLY A 278 98.07 -7.40 -69.50
N TYR A 279 96.77 -7.41 -69.22
CA TYR A 279 95.95 -6.22 -69.07
C TYR A 279 94.94 -6.42 -67.94
N ARG A 280 95.07 -5.61 -66.87
CA ARG A 280 94.30 -5.75 -65.62
C ARG A 280 94.41 -7.18 -65.06
N ASP A 281 93.30 -7.91 -65.01
CA ASP A 281 93.17 -9.26 -64.47
C ASP A 281 93.27 -10.38 -65.54
N GLN A 282 93.55 -10.01 -66.79
CA GLN A 282 93.59 -10.91 -67.94
C GLN A 282 94.97 -10.91 -68.61
N GLY A 283 95.30 -12.00 -69.29
CA GLY A 283 96.50 -12.14 -70.11
C GLY A 283 96.21 -12.81 -71.44
N ALA A 284 97.13 -12.66 -72.39
CA ALA A 284 97.01 -13.28 -73.70
C ALA A 284 98.38 -13.71 -74.25
N ILE A 285 98.34 -14.67 -75.16
CA ILE A 285 99.49 -15.11 -75.96
C ILE A 285 99.14 -14.91 -77.42
N ALA A 286 100.04 -14.31 -78.19
CA ALA A 286 99.93 -14.16 -79.62
C ALA A 286 101.10 -14.86 -80.33
N ALA A 287 100.81 -15.41 -81.50
CA ALA A 287 101.78 -15.96 -82.44
C ALA A 287 101.53 -15.31 -83.80
N GLY A 288 102.58 -15.12 -84.60
CA GLY A 288 102.43 -14.46 -85.88
C GLY A 288 103.57 -14.76 -86.84
N VAL A 289 103.24 -14.64 -88.13
CA VAL A 289 104.19 -14.73 -89.24
C VAL A 289 104.26 -13.40 -89.96
N LYS A 290 105.47 -12.95 -90.29
CA LYS A 290 105.70 -11.78 -91.15
C LYS A 290 106.59 -12.19 -92.32
N ALA A 291 106.18 -11.82 -93.53
CA ALA A 291 106.88 -12.13 -94.77
C ALA A 291 107.21 -10.84 -95.52
N ASN A 292 108.46 -10.69 -95.94
CA ASN A 292 108.93 -9.58 -96.76
C ASN A 292 108.86 -9.99 -98.24
N ILE A 293 107.90 -9.42 -98.94
CA ILE A 293 107.55 -9.73 -100.34
C ILE A 293 108.52 -9.03 -101.30
N THR A 294 108.92 -7.81 -100.95
CA THR A 294 110.05 -7.09 -101.58
C THR A 294 110.95 -6.53 -100.45
N GLN A 295 111.97 -5.74 -100.79
CA GLN A 295 112.78 -5.06 -99.77
C GLN A 295 111.95 -4.04 -98.97
N ASP A 296 110.93 -3.45 -99.60
CA ASP A 296 110.11 -2.38 -99.01
C ASP A 296 108.70 -2.84 -98.58
N THR A 297 108.23 -4.01 -99.04
CA THR A 297 106.87 -4.51 -98.77
C THR A 297 106.86 -5.69 -97.81
N THR A 298 106.22 -5.50 -96.65
CA THR A 298 105.99 -6.55 -95.65
C THR A 298 104.49 -6.87 -95.53
N VAL A 299 104.16 -8.16 -95.39
CA VAL A 299 102.83 -8.62 -94.95
C VAL A 299 102.96 -9.40 -93.64
N SER A 300 101.89 -9.38 -92.84
CA SER A 300 101.83 -10.04 -91.54
C SER A 300 100.47 -10.68 -91.27
N LEU A 301 100.48 -11.81 -90.59
CA LEU A 301 99.30 -12.51 -90.09
C LEU A 301 99.58 -12.96 -88.65
N ASN A 302 98.76 -12.47 -87.72
CA ASN A 302 98.89 -12.70 -86.29
C ASN A 302 97.61 -13.32 -85.74
N THR A 303 97.73 -14.29 -84.83
CA THR A 303 96.63 -14.90 -84.08
C THR A 303 96.92 -14.77 -82.59
N ALA A 304 95.88 -14.52 -81.78
CA ALA A 304 96.02 -14.43 -80.33
C ALA A 304 94.91 -15.20 -79.61
N TRP A 305 95.24 -15.72 -78.43
CA TRP A 305 94.34 -16.43 -77.53
C TRP A 305 94.43 -15.78 -76.15
N ASP A 306 93.29 -15.46 -75.54
CA ASP A 306 93.21 -14.74 -74.26
C ASP A 306 92.53 -15.54 -73.15
N SER A 307 92.82 -15.17 -71.89
CA SER A 307 92.27 -15.81 -70.70
C SER A 307 90.78 -15.53 -70.44
N GLY A 308 90.12 -14.72 -71.29
CA GLY A 308 88.68 -14.56 -71.36
C GLY A 308 88.01 -15.57 -72.32
N ASN A 309 88.77 -16.54 -72.83
CA ASN A 309 88.42 -17.49 -73.89
C ASN A 309 88.08 -16.81 -75.23
N GLY A 310 88.64 -15.62 -75.50
CA GLY A 310 88.61 -15.02 -76.82
C GLY A 310 89.73 -15.55 -77.74
N VAL A 311 89.50 -15.41 -79.05
CA VAL A 311 90.50 -15.65 -80.09
C VAL A 311 90.46 -14.47 -81.05
N GLY A 312 91.60 -13.81 -81.24
CA GLY A 312 91.79 -12.71 -82.18
C GLY A 312 92.58 -13.15 -83.41
N VAL A 313 92.27 -12.60 -84.57
CA VAL A 313 93.08 -12.70 -85.78
C VAL A 313 93.25 -11.30 -86.36
N ALA A 314 94.48 -10.93 -86.73
CA ALA A 314 94.79 -9.67 -87.38
C ALA A 314 95.76 -9.91 -88.55
N ALA A 315 95.50 -9.26 -89.67
CA ALA A 315 96.42 -9.19 -90.80
C ALA A 315 96.77 -7.73 -91.08
N GLY A 316 97.99 -7.47 -91.55
CA GLY A 316 98.45 -6.12 -91.85
C GLY A 316 99.55 -6.13 -92.91
N PHE A 317 99.61 -5.07 -93.71
CA PHE A 317 100.66 -4.83 -94.68
C PHE A 317 101.34 -3.48 -94.40
N SER A 318 102.59 -3.34 -94.83
CA SER A 318 103.33 -2.08 -94.80
C SER A 318 104.21 -1.97 -96.03
N VAL A 319 104.36 -0.75 -96.55
CA VAL A 319 105.22 -0.41 -97.69
C VAL A 319 106.10 0.78 -97.27
N GLY A 320 107.41 0.64 -97.41
CA GLY A 320 108.38 1.74 -97.29
C GLY A 320 108.63 2.45 -98.63
N TRP A 321 109.23 3.64 -98.56
CA TRP A 321 109.69 4.46 -99.69
C TRP A 321 110.71 5.51 -99.20
#